data_AF-A0A2U1VNZ6-F1
#
_entry.id   AF-A0A2U1VNZ6-F1
#
_cell.length_a   1.000
_cell.length_b   1.000
_cell.length_c   1.000
_cell.angle_alpha   90.00
_cell.angle_beta   90.00
_cell.angle_gamma   90.00
#
_symmetry.space_group_name_H-M   'P 1'
#
loop_
_entity.id
_entity.type
_entity.pdbx_description
1 polymer ?
#
loop_
_entity_poly.entity_id
_entity_poly.type
_entity_poly.pdbx_seq_one_letter_code
_entity_poly.pdbx_strand_id
1 'polypeptide(L)'
;MTDDSSDDLRPDEVHQEELRRKIDALVARLPASLVYHLLSEIEGMDSEPTDRVQLVRQYVIEYLNRQRTNRARRLFTTLFEAFLIDDDVLYHAGVSIPGMLQRVDVGALWEALSRDAFPLLAVEAQEMLDEMACGEVIDRVLRSPVATVLKERMRVAAVKHLDAIVGNKKAVEELLAGMSRNRPRRTRLMSGFLEKTPAIDAGTLRLMHLILAGAEGPLKLVADRLEDVPAACAGEAETNRRADELLDATEALRDRCSDEVANLLPLSVLTVKRNYGVAALYIRQSGVDPGRGDAMTAALTGHFIGVTRALTAALSVILKLNERVPGSAIRPSAKEKARLEALTQRLDQLIHAVTAAGLMEDRRSEPAFRNAWTQAAKIIGSRVAAVALERSAQAAAARRQPVIDHADIVWLDRLLWQWQGMSRDFGFETYDLVKWRETLLEELRANVEKAMKFEETDPFDERMEHLLRINALSGVFGQRISAWIPTFSHNMTRLLSHRLERGGSLGPDEQAIIDDLVATARTEVGKSRYWKSNELMDLIELSERARSVG
;
A
#
# COMPACT_ATOMS: atom_id res chain seq x y z
N MET A 1 44.23 -35.07 -22.84
CA MET A 1 44.33 -35.91 -21.63
C MET A 1 44.29 -34.96 -20.47
N THR A 2 43.10 -34.90 -19.87
CA THR A 2 42.73 -34.06 -18.73
C THR A 2 43.38 -34.60 -17.47
N ASP A 3 44.14 -33.73 -16.81
CA ASP A 3 44.73 -33.95 -15.50
C ASP A 3 43.60 -33.77 -14.48
N ASP A 4 43.08 -34.90 -13.99
CA ASP A 4 42.00 -34.98 -13.00
C ASP A 4 42.64 -34.92 -11.61
N SER A 5 42.75 -33.69 -11.10
CA SER A 5 43.14 -33.41 -9.71
C SER A 5 41.86 -33.32 -8.87
N SER A 6 41.22 -34.46 -8.63
CA SER A 6 40.11 -34.61 -7.70
C SER A 6 40.58 -35.25 -6.38
N ASP A 7 40.61 -34.40 -5.35
CA ASP A 7 40.31 -34.65 -3.94
C ASP A 7 40.91 -35.86 -3.22
N ASP A 8 42.05 -35.62 -2.59
CA ASP A 8 42.51 -36.34 -1.38
C ASP A 8 42.10 -35.51 -0.15
N LEU A 9 40.79 -35.39 0.11
CA LEU A 9 40.24 -34.68 1.27
C LEU A 9 40.36 -35.57 2.53
N ARG A 10 40.82 -35.01 3.64
CA ARG A 10 41.02 -35.74 4.89
C ARG A 10 39.66 -36.22 5.46
N PRO A 11 39.59 -37.35 6.20
CA PRO A 11 38.35 -37.89 6.76
C PRO A 11 37.53 -36.88 7.61
N ASP A 12 38.22 -35.93 8.24
CA ASP A 12 37.62 -34.86 9.05
C ASP A 12 36.90 -33.79 8.19
N GLU A 13 37.37 -33.54 6.97
CA GLU A 13 36.78 -32.56 6.04
C GLU A 13 35.45 -33.06 5.47
N VAL A 14 35.35 -34.36 5.19
CA VAL A 14 34.12 -35.02 4.72
C VAL A 14 33.00 -34.95 5.78
N HIS A 15 33.34 -35.13 7.06
CA HIS A 15 32.38 -35.02 8.17
C HIS A 15 31.89 -33.58 8.39
N GLN A 16 32.76 -32.58 8.22
CA GLN A 16 32.40 -31.17 8.33
C GLN A 16 31.48 -30.73 7.17
N GLU A 17 31.74 -31.21 5.95
CA GLU A 17 30.90 -30.86 4.79
C GLU A 17 29.50 -31.48 4.86
N GLU A 18 29.38 -32.70 5.38
CA GLU A 18 28.09 -33.35 5.62
C GLU A 18 27.28 -32.60 6.71
N LEU A 19 27.97 -32.17 7.78
CA LEU A 19 27.36 -31.36 8.85
C LEU A 19 26.90 -29.99 8.31
N ARG A 20 27.71 -29.33 7.48
CA ARG A 20 27.37 -28.07 6.80
C ARG A 20 26.09 -28.20 5.98
N ARG A 21 25.97 -29.24 5.14
CA ARG A 21 24.78 -29.50 4.32
C ARG A 21 23.53 -29.72 5.18
N LYS A 22 23.66 -30.42 6.31
CA LYS A 22 22.54 -30.65 7.25
C LYS A 22 22.10 -29.35 7.93
N ILE A 23 23.05 -28.51 8.36
CA ILE A 23 22.75 -27.21 8.99
C ILE A 23 22.11 -26.27 7.98
N ASP A 24 22.66 -26.15 6.76
CA ASP A 24 22.08 -25.35 5.68
C ASP A 24 20.64 -25.77 5.36
N ALA A 25 20.37 -27.08 5.30
CA ALA A 25 19.03 -27.61 5.06
C ALA A 25 18.04 -27.31 6.21
N LEU A 26 18.51 -27.29 7.45
CA LEU A 26 17.70 -26.94 8.62
C LEU A 26 17.41 -25.45 8.68
N VAL A 27 18.44 -24.62 8.51
CA VAL A 27 18.33 -23.16 8.55
C VAL A 27 17.49 -22.63 7.37
N ALA A 28 17.60 -23.25 6.18
CA ALA A 28 16.78 -22.89 5.03
C ALA A 28 15.27 -23.12 5.19
N ARG A 29 14.86 -23.95 6.15
CA ARG A 29 13.45 -24.22 6.46
C ARG A 29 12.89 -23.29 7.54
N LEU A 30 13.74 -22.48 8.18
CA LEU A 30 13.36 -21.58 9.25
C LEU A 30 13.10 -20.15 8.72
N PRO A 31 12.07 -19.45 9.23
CA PRO A 31 11.95 -18.01 9.09
C PRO A 31 13.20 -17.28 9.60
N ALA A 32 13.64 -16.23 8.92
CA ALA A 32 14.88 -15.51 9.26
C ALA A 32 14.91 -15.03 10.73
N SER A 33 13.77 -14.60 11.30
CA SER A 33 13.67 -14.18 12.70
C SER A 33 14.06 -15.30 13.69
N LEU A 34 13.69 -16.55 13.39
CA LEU A 34 14.04 -17.70 14.21
C LEU A 34 15.51 -18.09 14.07
N VAL A 35 16.13 -17.82 12.91
CA VAL A 35 17.57 -18.01 12.70
C VAL A 35 18.39 -17.01 13.53
N TYR A 36 17.92 -15.76 13.67
CA TYR A 36 18.54 -14.77 14.56
C TYR A 36 18.41 -15.17 16.04
N HIS A 37 17.26 -15.72 16.46
CA HIS A 37 17.09 -16.25 17.82
C HIS A 37 18.04 -17.41 18.10
N LEU A 38 18.18 -18.35 17.16
CA LEU A 38 19.10 -19.48 17.28
C LEU A 38 20.55 -19.01 17.44
N LEU A 39 20.97 -17.98 16.70
CA LEU A 39 22.30 -17.39 16.89
C LEU A 39 22.46 -16.76 18.28
N SER A 40 21.43 -16.05 18.77
CA SER A 40 21.43 -15.44 20.10
C SER A 40 21.48 -16.49 21.22
N GLU A 41 20.82 -17.64 21.05
CA GLU A 41 20.88 -18.76 22.00
C GLU A 41 22.26 -19.41 22.03
N ILE A 42 22.88 -19.61 20.85
CA ILE A 42 24.25 -20.12 20.73
C ILE A 42 25.25 -19.19 21.44
N GLU A 43 25.05 -17.88 21.34
CA GLU A 43 25.90 -16.87 21.99
C GLU A 43 25.64 -16.73 23.50
N GLY A 44 24.46 -17.13 23.98
CA GLY A 44 24.10 -17.14 25.40
C GLY A 44 24.49 -18.42 26.15
N MET A 45 25.20 -19.35 25.51
CA MET A 45 25.70 -20.56 26.17
C MET A 45 26.93 -20.20 27.04
N ASP A 46 26.76 -20.18 28.37
CA ASP A 46 27.75 -19.75 29.38
C ASP A 46 29.02 -20.64 29.51
N SER A 47 29.19 -21.68 28.69
CA SER A 47 30.34 -22.59 28.71
C SER A 47 31.24 -22.37 27.49
N GLU A 48 32.58 -22.47 27.65
CA GLU A 48 33.55 -22.42 26.54
C GLU A 48 33.01 -23.21 25.34
N PRO A 49 32.71 -22.53 24.21
CA PRO A 49 31.97 -23.16 23.12
C PRO A 49 32.84 -24.26 22.51
N THR A 50 32.36 -25.51 22.58
CA THR A 50 32.97 -26.66 21.92
C THR A 50 33.18 -26.35 20.44
N ASP A 51 34.23 -26.88 19.80
CA ASP A 51 34.53 -26.66 18.37
C ASP A 51 33.30 -26.85 17.45
N ARG A 52 32.41 -27.78 17.79
CA ARG A 52 31.14 -28.00 17.09
C ARG A 52 30.17 -26.81 17.18
N VAL A 53 30.08 -26.14 18.33
CA VAL A 53 29.23 -24.97 18.54
C VAL A 53 29.76 -23.77 17.76
N GLN A 54 31.09 -23.59 17.72
CA GLN A 54 31.74 -22.56 16.91
C GLN A 54 31.50 -22.80 15.41
N LEU A 55 31.57 -24.06 14.96
CA LEU A 55 31.31 -24.43 13.57
C LEU A 55 29.84 -24.19 13.17
N VAL A 56 28.88 -24.55 14.04
CA VAL A 56 27.45 -24.25 13.83
C VAL A 56 27.22 -22.74 13.76
N ARG A 57 27.82 -21.96 14.67
CA ARG A 57 27.77 -20.50 14.66
C ARG A 57 28.28 -19.94 13.33
N GLN A 58 29.42 -20.42 12.85
CA GLN A 58 30.03 -19.97 11.60
C GLN A 58 29.13 -20.25 10.40
N TYR A 59 28.51 -21.43 10.31
CA TYR A 59 27.58 -21.75 9.22
C TYR A 59 26.28 -20.95 9.26
N VAL A 60 25.73 -20.69 10.46
CA VAL A 60 24.56 -19.81 10.61
C VAL A 60 24.89 -18.38 10.16
N ILE A 61 26.07 -17.86 10.52
CA ILE A 61 26.54 -16.54 10.08
C ILE A 61 26.72 -16.51 8.57
N GLU A 62 27.38 -17.52 7.99
CA GLU A 62 27.57 -17.62 6.54
C GLU A 62 26.22 -17.66 5.81
N TYR A 63 25.26 -18.45 6.30
CA TYR A 63 23.90 -18.53 5.76
C TYR A 63 23.20 -17.16 5.80
N LEU A 64 23.21 -16.48 6.95
CA LEU A 64 22.59 -15.16 7.13
C LEU A 64 23.21 -14.09 6.22
N ASN A 65 24.52 -14.18 5.98
CA ASN A 65 25.28 -13.23 5.19
C ASN A 65 25.25 -13.54 3.68
N ARG A 66 24.95 -14.78 3.25
CA ARG A 66 25.02 -15.25 1.85
C ARG A 66 24.17 -14.44 0.88
N GLN A 67 22.98 -14.01 1.29
CA GLN A 67 22.07 -13.22 0.44
C GLN A 67 22.38 -11.71 0.49
N ARG A 68 23.31 -11.28 1.34
CA ARG A 68 23.58 -9.86 1.62
C ARG A 68 24.90 -9.40 0.99
N THR A 69 25.01 -9.62 -0.32
CA THR A 69 26.15 -9.16 -1.14
C THR A 69 26.15 -7.63 -1.31
N ASN A 70 27.28 -7.07 -1.75
CA ASN A 70 27.53 -5.62 -1.87
C ASN A 70 27.49 -4.90 -0.51
N ARG A 71 28.30 -5.37 0.43
CA ARG A 71 28.37 -4.87 1.81
C ARG A 71 28.81 -3.40 1.87
N ALA A 72 29.76 -3.00 1.01
CA ALA A 72 30.19 -1.61 0.91
C ALA A 72 29.07 -0.66 0.45
N ARG A 73 28.27 -1.09 -0.54
CA ARG A 73 27.08 -0.34 -0.99
C ARG A 73 26.06 -0.18 0.14
N ARG A 74 25.81 -1.24 0.90
CA ARG A 74 24.90 -1.20 2.06
C ARG A 74 25.40 -0.19 3.10
N LEU A 75 26.69 -0.27 3.45
CA LEU A 75 27.32 0.67 4.37
C LEU A 75 27.16 2.12 3.89
N PHE A 76 27.44 2.40 2.62
CA PHE A 76 27.25 3.72 2.04
C PHE A 76 25.79 4.19 2.09
N THR A 77 24.84 3.28 1.80
CA THR A 77 23.40 3.61 1.82
C THR A 77 22.92 4.01 3.22
N THR A 78 23.56 3.52 4.30
CA THR A 78 23.21 3.89 5.68
C THR A 78 23.37 5.39 5.97
N LEU A 79 24.19 6.12 5.19
CA LEU A 79 24.33 7.58 5.30
C LEU A 79 23.02 8.32 5.01
N PHE A 80 22.08 7.67 4.33
CA PHE A 80 20.82 8.27 3.91
C PHE A 80 19.61 7.68 4.64
N GLU A 81 19.78 6.65 5.48
CA GLU A 81 18.67 5.79 5.92
C GLU A 81 17.52 6.55 6.59
N ALA A 82 17.81 7.61 7.35
CA ALA A 82 16.78 8.46 7.98
C ALA A 82 15.86 9.18 6.97
N PHE A 83 16.34 9.41 5.75
CA PHE A 83 15.64 10.16 4.69
C PHE A 83 15.19 9.27 3.53
N LEU A 84 15.52 7.98 3.56
CA LEU A 84 15.23 7.05 2.49
C LEU A 84 13.78 6.59 2.51
N ILE A 85 13.20 6.49 1.31
CA ILE A 85 11.89 5.88 1.11
C ILE A 85 11.94 4.77 0.06
N ASP A 86 11.00 3.84 0.19
CA ASP A 86 10.72 2.77 -0.76
C ASP A 86 9.24 2.90 -1.19
N ASP A 87 8.94 3.90 -2.03
CA ASP A 87 7.58 4.28 -2.41
C ASP A 87 7.42 4.44 -3.93
N ASP A 88 7.06 3.36 -4.61
CA ASP A 88 6.89 3.35 -6.06
C ASP A 88 5.73 4.23 -6.55
N VAL A 89 4.76 4.51 -5.69
CA VAL A 89 3.58 5.32 -5.98
C VAL A 89 3.96 6.74 -6.40
N LEU A 90 4.98 7.31 -5.75
CA LEU A 90 5.38 8.69 -5.98
C LEU A 90 5.99 8.92 -7.38
N TYR A 91 6.47 7.88 -8.07
CA TYR A 91 6.90 8.00 -9.46
C TYR A 91 5.77 8.38 -10.41
N HIS A 92 4.52 8.06 -10.07
CA HIS A 92 3.36 8.43 -10.89
C HIS A 92 3.07 9.95 -10.88
N ALA A 93 3.69 10.72 -9.98
CA ALA A 93 3.60 12.19 -10.03
C ALA A 93 4.16 12.75 -11.35
N GLY A 94 5.11 12.04 -11.97
CA GLY A 94 5.71 12.40 -13.25
C GLY A 94 6.73 13.55 -13.19
N VAL A 95 6.92 14.13 -12.00
CA VAL A 95 7.88 15.20 -11.69
C VAL A 95 8.65 14.85 -10.42
N SER A 96 9.76 15.54 -10.17
CA SER A 96 10.49 15.42 -8.91
C SER A 96 9.67 16.00 -7.77
N ILE A 97 9.65 15.30 -6.64
CA ILE A 97 8.93 15.70 -5.43
C ILE A 97 9.98 16.20 -4.42
N PRO A 98 9.86 17.42 -3.89
CA PRO A 98 10.78 17.90 -2.87
C PRO A 98 10.84 16.95 -1.66
N GLY A 99 12.05 16.72 -1.12
CA GLY A 99 12.27 15.80 0.00
C GLY A 99 12.13 14.30 -0.33
N MET A 100 11.86 13.94 -1.59
CA MET A 100 11.78 12.54 -2.02
C MET A 100 13.18 12.01 -2.34
N LEU A 101 13.62 11.00 -1.59
CA LEU A 101 14.85 10.28 -1.85
C LEU A 101 14.61 8.77 -1.84
N GLN A 102 14.60 8.16 -3.03
CA GLN A 102 14.34 6.72 -3.15
C GLN A 102 15.64 5.92 -2.99
N ARG A 103 15.54 4.73 -2.40
CA ARG A 103 16.69 3.82 -2.23
C ARG A 103 17.37 3.48 -3.56
N VAL A 104 16.60 3.38 -4.64
CA VAL A 104 17.15 3.14 -5.99
C VAL A 104 18.00 4.30 -6.51
N ASP A 105 17.71 5.54 -6.09
CA ASP A 105 18.43 6.74 -6.51
C ASP A 105 19.78 6.81 -5.80
N VAL A 106 19.81 6.55 -4.49
CA VAL A 106 21.07 6.41 -3.73
C VAL A 106 21.92 5.24 -4.26
N GLY A 107 21.26 4.17 -4.68
CA GLY A 107 21.92 3.06 -5.37
C GLY A 107 22.59 3.47 -6.69
N ALA A 108 21.97 4.38 -7.45
CA ALA A 108 22.56 4.92 -8.67
C ALA A 108 23.72 5.89 -8.37
N LEU A 109 23.60 6.67 -7.29
CA LEU A 109 24.68 7.54 -6.81
C LEU A 109 25.91 6.71 -6.41
N TRP A 110 25.70 5.63 -5.64
CA TRP A 110 26.77 4.69 -5.30
C TRP A 110 27.52 4.21 -6.54
N GLU A 111 26.82 3.75 -7.57
CA GLU A 111 27.46 3.21 -8.79
C GLU A 111 28.29 4.25 -9.55
N ALA A 112 27.87 5.51 -9.53
CA ALA A 112 28.65 6.59 -10.12
C ALA A 112 29.89 6.88 -9.27
N LEU A 113 29.72 7.08 -7.95
CA LEU A 113 30.80 7.49 -7.06
C LEU A 113 31.83 6.37 -6.82
N SER A 114 31.39 5.12 -6.71
CA SER A 114 32.29 3.97 -6.55
C SER A 114 33.14 3.72 -7.80
N ARG A 115 32.81 4.32 -8.94
CA ARG A 115 33.63 4.26 -10.15
C ARG A 115 34.50 5.51 -10.31
N ASP A 116 33.92 6.68 -10.08
CA ASP A 116 34.51 7.95 -10.50
C ASP A 116 35.13 8.75 -9.33
N ALA A 117 34.63 8.59 -8.11
CA ALA A 117 35.05 9.36 -6.94
C ALA A 117 36.05 8.61 -6.03
N PHE A 118 35.78 7.33 -5.75
CA PHE A 118 36.57 6.56 -4.78
C PHE A 118 36.69 5.06 -5.12
N PRO A 119 37.13 4.69 -6.35
CA PRO A 119 37.14 3.30 -6.79
C PRO A 119 37.95 2.35 -5.92
N LEU A 120 39.15 2.75 -5.49
CA LEU A 120 40.00 1.92 -4.64
C LEU A 120 39.41 1.74 -3.23
N LEU A 121 38.81 2.80 -2.67
CA LEU A 121 38.17 2.75 -1.35
C LEU A 121 36.92 1.87 -1.35
N ALA A 122 36.16 1.85 -2.46
CA ALA A 122 35.00 0.98 -2.59
C ALA A 122 35.40 -0.51 -2.57
N VAL A 123 36.52 -0.85 -3.21
CA VAL A 123 37.10 -2.21 -3.18
C VAL A 123 37.62 -2.55 -1.78
N GLU A 124 38.43 -1.66 -1.19
CA GLU A 124 38.94 -1.80 0.18
C GLU A 124 37.80 -2.03 1.18
N ALA A 125 36.75 -1.20 1.13
CA ALA A 125 35.61 -1.34 2.01
C ALA A 125 34.86 -2.66 1.78
N GLN A 126 34.76 -3.13 0.53
CA GLN A 126 34.11 -4.40 0.24
C GLN A 126 34.92 -5.56 0.81
N GLU A 127 36.22 -5.61 0.57
CA GLU A 127 37.12 -6.67 1.06
C GLU A 127 37.14 -6.74 2.59
N MET A 128 37.31 -5.59 3.27
CA MET A 128 37.34 -5.53 4.73
C MET A 128 36.01 -5.98 5.36
N LEU A 129 34.88 -5.53 4.80
CA LEU A 129 33.56 -5.94 5.30
C LEU A 129 33.25 -7.41 5.00
N ASP A 130 33.79 -7.94 3.90
CA ASP A 130 33.65 -9.34 3.54
C ASP A 130 34.42 -10.25 4.51
N GLU A 131 35.65 -9.87 4.86
CA GLU A 131 36.47 -10.55 5.85
C GLU A 131 35.81 -10.54 7.24
N MET A 132 35.33 -9.38 7.70
CA MET A 132 34.63 -9.27 8.98
C MET A 132 33.33 -10.09 9.02
N ALA A 133 32.62 -10.17 7.88
CA ALA A 133 31.37 -10.92 7.76
C ALA A 133 31.58 -12.45 7.75
N CYS A 134 32.82 -12.95 7.72
CA CYS A 134 33.12 -14.36 7.96
C CYS A 134 32.94 -14.75 9.44
N GLY A 135 33.17 -13.80 10.36
CA GLY A 135 33.15 -14.04 11.81
C GLY A 135 31.91 -13.49 12.54
N GLU A 136 31.17 -12.58 11.90
CA GLU A 136 30.02 -11.87 12.50
C GLU A 136 28.87 -11.64 11.51
N VAL A 137 27.66 -11.46 12.04
CA VAL A 137 26.51 -11.09 11.21
C VAL A 137 26.67 -9.65 10.71
N ILE A 138 26.29 -9.43 9.44
CA ILE A 138 26.48 -8.15 8.76
C ILE A 138 25.94 -6.93 9.54
N ASP A 139 24.84 -7.07 10.29
CA ASP A 139 24.25 -5.95 11.03
C ASP A 139 25.15 -5.48 12.19
N ARG A 140 25.95 -6.38 12.78
CA ARG A 140 27.00 -6.03 13.75
C ARG A 140 28.23 -5.47 13.06
N VAL A 141 28.64 -6.09 11.94
CA VAL A 141 29.78 -5.63 11.13
C VAL A 141 29.58 -4.18 10.69
N LEU A 142 28.39 -3.82 10.20
CA LEU A 142 28.06 -2.45 9.76
C LEU A 142 28.05 -1.41 10.89
N ARG A 143 27.89 -1.84 12.15
CA ARG A 143 27.96 -0.96 13.34
C ARG A 143 29.35 -0.92 13.97
N SER A 144 30.30 -1.68 13.44
CA SER A 144 31.66 -1.72 13.98
C SER A 144 32.38 -0.36 13.84
N PRO A 145 33.40 -0.09 14.68
CA PRO A 145 34.24 1.09 14.52
C PRO A 145 34.92 1.15 13.14
N VAL A 146 35.34 0.00 12.61
CA VAL A 146 35.97 -0.13 11.28
C VAL A 146 34.99 0.31 10.18
N ALA A 147 33.76 -0.21 10.21
CA ALA A 147 32.72 0.20 9.26
C ALA A 147 32.40 1.69 9.38
N THR A 148 32.40 2.25 10.59
CA THR A 148 32.18 3.69 10.82
C THR A 148 33.27 4.55 10.16
N VAL A 149 34.54 4.15 10.27
CA VAL A 149 35.66 4.84 9.62
C VAL A 149 35.58 4.73 8.09
N LEU A 150 35.28 3.55 7.55
CA LEU A 150 35.10 3.34 6.11
C LEU A 150 33.94 4.17 5.56
N LYS A 151 32.81 4.19 6.27
CA LYS A 151 31.63 5.00 5.95
C LYS A 151 31.99 6.48 5.85
N GLU A 152 32.74 6.99 6.82
CA GLU A 152 33.15 8.40 6.85
C GLU A 152 34.14 8.75 5.73
N ARG A 153 35.12 7.87 5.46
CA ARG A 153 36.05 8.05 4.32
C ARG A 153 35.30 8.12 2.99
N MET A 154 34.31 7.23 2.78
CA MET A 154 33.50 7.24 1.57
C MET A 154 32.64 8.51 1.48
N ARG A 155 32.06 8.96 2.61
CA ARG A 155 31.29 10.21 2.67
C ARG A 155 32.13 11.42 2.27
N VAL A 156 33.32 11.58 2.86
CA VAL A 156 34.22 12.71 2.56
C VAL A 156 34.66 12.70 1.10
N ALA A 157 35.00 11.54 0.56
CA ALA A 157 35.36 11.41 -0.86
C ALA A 157 34.18 11.72 -1.80
N ALA A 158 32.96 11.28 -1.43
CA ALA A 158 31.74 11.59 -2.16
C ALA A 158 31.47 13.10 -2.22
N VAL A 159 31.49 13.77 -1.06
CA VAL A 159 31.24 15.23 -0.96
C VAL A 159 32.24 15.99 -1.80
N LYS A 160 33.55 15.72 -1.64
CA LYS A 160 34.61 16.37 -2.41
C LYS A 160 34.41 16.24 -3.93
N HIS A 161 33.99 15.07 -4.40
CA HIS A 161 33.73 14.83 -5.81
C HIS A 161 32.47 15.56 -6.30
N LEU A 162 31.40 15.55 -5.50
CA LEU A 162 30.16 16.24 -5.83
C LEU A 162 30.34 17.77 -5.84
N ASP A 163 31.10 18.35 -4.90
CA ASP A 163 31.45 19.78 -4.90
C ASP A 163 32.13 20.20 -6.21
N ALA A 164 33.05 19.36 -6.71
CA ALA A 164 33.73 19.61 -7.99
C ALA A 164 32.78 19.51 -9.19
N ILE A 165 31.78 18.63 -9.14
CA ILE A 165 30.78 18.46 -10.20
C ILE A 165 29.76 19.60 -10.20
N VAL A 166 29.26 20.00 -9.03
CA VAL A 166 28.17 21.00 -8.90
C VAL A 166 28.56 22.35 -9.51
N GLY A 167 29.86 22.69 -9.53
CA GLY A 167 30.37 23.88 -10.21
C GLY A 167 30.34 23.84 -11.74
N ASN A 168 30.09 22.67 -12.37
CA ASN A 168 30.10 22.47 -13.81
C ASN A 168 28.78 21.86 -14.30
N LYS A 169 27.95 22.70 -14.94
CA LYS A 169 26.63 22.29 -15.48
C LYS A 169 26.70 21.06 -16.38
N LYS A 170 27.72 20.95 -17.24
CA LYS A 170 27.87 19.80 -18.15
C LYS A 170 28.16 18.52 -17.38
N ALA A 171 29.01 18.58 -16.36
CA ALA A 171 29.31 17.44 -15.50
C ALA A 171 28.08 16.99 -14.70
N VAL A 172 27.28 17.94 -14.20
CA VAL A 172 26.00 17.64 -13.53
C VAL A 172 25.04 16.90 -14.49
N GLU A 173 24.88 17.40 -15.72
CA GLU A 173 24.02 16.77 -16.72
C GLU A 173 24.48 15.36 -17.09
N GLU A 174 25.79 15.15 -17.25
CA GLU A 174 26.38 13.83 -17.53
C GLU A 174 26.17 12.83 -16.38
N LEU A 175 26.37 13.27 -15.13
CA LEU A 175 26.13 12.46 -13.94
C LEU A 175 24.65 12.07 -13.83
N LEU A 176 23.73 13.04 -13.96
CA LEU A 176 22.28 12.81 -13.89
C LEU A 176 21.79 11.86 -14.98
N ALA A 177 22.32 12.00 -16.21
CA ALA A 177 22.04 11.09 -17.31
C ALA A 177 22.57 9.67 -17.02
N GLY A 178 23.76 9.56 -16.42
CA GLY A 178 24.33 8.30 -15.93
C GLY A 178 23.43 7.60 -14.92
N MET A 179 23.05 8.32 -13.85
CA MET A 179 22.22 7.79 -12.78
C MET A 179 20.81 7.40 -13.28
N SER A 180 20.23 8.19 -14.19
CA SER A 180 18.88 7.96 -14.72
C SER A 180 18.77 6.76 -15.67
N ARG A 181 19.84 6.36 -16.37
CA ARG A 181 19.83 5.24 -17.33
C ARG A 181 19.39 3.91 -16.73
N ASN A 182 19.77 3.63 -15.48
CA ASN A 182 19.48 2.36 -14.82
C ASN A 182 18.14 2.35 -14.05
N ARG A 183 17.50 3.51 -13.90
CA ARG A 183 16.29 3.69 -13.09
C ARG A 183 15.09 2.89 -13.62
N PRO A 184 14.77 2.86 -14.93
CA PRO A 184 13.62 2.10 -15.44
C PRO A 184 13.72 0.60 -15.19
N ARG A 185 14.91 0.01 -15.37
CA ARG A 185 15.15 -1.42 -15.12
C ARG A 185 14.90 -1.77 -13.65
N ARG A 186 15.37 -0.92 -12.72
CA ARG A 186 15.19 -1.14 -11.27
C ARG A 186 13.75 -0.92 -10.83
N THR A 187 13.10 0.09 -11.38
CA THR A 187 11.74 0.47 -10.98
C THR A 187 10.70 -0.53 -11.50
N ARG A 188 10.89 -1.12 -12.69
CA ARG A 188 10.04 -2.22 -13.20
C ARG A 188 10.04 -3.45 -12.31
N LEU A 189 11.13 -3.72 -11.59
CA LEU A 189 11.19 -4.81 -10.62
C LEU A 189 10.36 -4.50 -9.36
N MET A 190 10.12 -3.23 -9.06
CA MET A 190 9.34 -2.79 -7.90
C MET A 190 7.84 -2.62 -8.22
N SER A 191 7.52 -2.15 -9.44
CA SER A 191 6.14 -1.89 -9.86
C SER A 191 5.92 -2.20 -11.33
N GLY A 192 5.01 -3.14 -11.61
CA GLY A 192 4.55 -3.43 -12.97
C GLY A 192 3.58 -2.39 -13.54
N PHE A 193 3.15 -1.42 -12.73
CA PHE A 193 2.12 -0.43 -13.09
C PHE A 193 2.70 0.90 -13.61
N LEU A 194 4.02 1.07 -13.56
CA LEU A 194 4.70 2.30 -13.99
C LEU A 194 5.02 2.27 -15.50
N GLU A 195 4.35 3.13 -16.27
CA GLU A 195 4.64 3.29 -17.71
C GLU A 195 5.98 3.98 -17.96
N LYS A 196 6.29 5.03 -17.19
CA LYS A 196 7.50 5.84 -17.33
C LYS A 196 8.05 6.22 -15.96
N THR A 197 9.33 5.91 -15.72
CA THR A 197 10.04 6.40 -14.54
C THR A 197 10.58 7.81 -14.82
N PRO A 198 10.32 8.80 -13.96
CA PRO A 198 10.93 10.13 -14.13
C PRO A 198 12.46 10.04 -14.07
N ALA A 199 13.15 10.96 -14.72
CA ALA A 199 14.61 11.07 -14.58
C ALA A 199 14.98 11.59 -13.18
N ILE A 200 16.19 11.31 -12.73
CA ILE A 200 16.76 11.95 -11.54
C ILE A 200 17.11 13.38 -11.93
N ASP A 201 16.65 14.35 -11.14
CA ASP A 201 16.87 15.76 -11.42
C ASP A 201 17.95 16.37 -10.52
N ALA A 202 18.30 17.63 -10.81
CA ALA A 202 19.29 18.35 -10.04
C ALA A 202 18.84 18.60 -8.58
N GLY A 203 17.53 18.64 -8.31
CA GLY A 203 16.99 18.77 -6.96
C GLY A 203 17.31 17.55 -6.11
N THR A 204 17.07 16.34 -6.63
CA THR A 204 17.43 15.09 -5.95
C THR A 204 18.94 14.99 -5.70
N LEU A 205 19.78 15.38 -6.67
CA LEU A 205 21.23 15.37 -6.49
C LEU A 205 21.68 16.37 -5.42
N ARG A 206 21.10 17.57 -5.39
CA ARG A 206 21.35 18.56 -4.31
C ARG A 206 20.96 18.03 -2.95
N LEU A 207 19.82 17.36 -2.83
CA LEU A 207 19.39 16.72 -1.58
C LEU A 207 20.38 15.64 -1.13
N MET A 208 20.82 14.77 -2.05
CA MET A 208 21.84 13.76 -1.74
C MET A 208 23.14 14.40 -1.26
N HIS A 209 23.57 15.47 -1.92
CA HIS A 209 24.77 16.21 -1.54
C HIS A 209 24.62 16.85 -0.14
N LEU A 210 23.49 17.49 0.13
CA LEU A 210 23.17 18.11 1.41
C LEU A 210 23.23 17.09 2.56
N ILE A 211 22.64 15.91 2.36
CA ILE A 211 22.66 14.82 3.34
C ILE A 211 24.10 14.35 3.60
N LEU A 212 24.88 14.12 2.54
CA LEU A 212 26.27 13.68 2.67
C LEU A 212 27.14 14.74 3.35
N ALA A 213 27.00 16.01 2.97
CA ALA A 213 27.81 17.12 3.50
C ALA A 213 27.54 17.35 5.00
N GLY A 214 26.29 17.18 5.43
CA GLY A 214 25.87 17.47 6.80
C GLY A 214 25.66 16.27 7.73
N ALA A 215 26.00 15.05 7.32
CA ALA A 215 25.65 13.80 8.01
C ALA A 215 26.07 13.74 9.50
N GLU A 216 27.23 14.30 9.86
CA GLU A 216 27.72 14.33 11.25
C GLU A 216 27.49 15.70 11.94
N GLY A 217 26.66 16.56 11.34
CA GLY A 217 26.39 17.91 11.82
C GLY A 217 24.90 18.25 11.75
N PRO A 218 24.49 19.29 10.99
CA PRO A 218 23.10 19.76 10.96
C PRO A 218 22.06 18.67 10.59
N LEU A 219 22.40 17.72 9.72
CA LEU A 219 21.45 16.71 9.24
C LEU A 219 21.21 15.61 10.27
N LYS A 220 22.17 15.38 11.18
CA LYS A 220 21.96 14.49 12.32
C LYS A 220 20.86 15.01 13.24
N LEU A 221 20.85 16.32 13.51
CA LEU A 221 19.80 16.95 14.30
C LEU A 221 18.42 16.78 13.64
N VAL A 222 18.35 16.89 12.31
CA VAL A 222 17.10 16.64 11.56
C VAL A 222 16.68 15.18 11.69
N ALA A 223 17.61 14.24 11.52
CA ALA A 223 17.34 12.80 11.61
C ALA A 223 16.86 12.40 13.01
N ASP A 224 17.51 12.88 14.07
CA ASP A 224 17.14 12.60 15.47
C ASP A 224 15.72 13.11 15.75
N ARG A 225 15.38 14.34 15.31
CA ARG A 225 14.02 14.90 15.45
C ARG A 225 12.98 14.14 14.65
N LEU A 226 13.33 13.67 13.46
CA LEU A 226 12.44 12.88 12.62
C LEU A 226 12.13 11.52 13.25
N GLU A 227 13.07 10.91 13.97
CA GLU A 227 12.87 9.64 14.66
C GLU A 227 11.69 9.74 15.65
N ASP A 228 11.63 10.84 16.42
CA ASP A 228 10.59 11.12 17.41
C ASP A 228 9.18 11.34 16.81
N VAL A 229 9.08 11.61 15.50
CA VAL A 229 7.79 11.85 14.84
C VAL A 229 7.10 10.51 14.53
N PRO A 230 5.87 10.28 15.04
CA PRO A 230 5.13 9.06 14.76
C PRO A 230 4.61 9.03 13.31
N ALA A 231 4.50 7.83 12.75
CA ALA A 231 3.91 7.63 11.42
C ALA A 231 2.40 7.92 11.37
N ALA A 232 1.70 7.79 12.50
CA ALA A 232 0.27 8.08 12.62
C ALA A 232 -0.05 8.72 13.98
N CYS A 233 -1.01 9.64 13.98
CA CYS A 233 -1.52 10.30 15.19
C CYS A 233 -2.84 9.65 15.61
N ALA A 234 -3.09 9.56 16.92
CA ALA A 234 -4.30 8.91 17.47
C ALA A 234 -5.59 9.74 17.28
N GLY A 235 -5.47 11.04 16.99
CA GLY A 235 -6.61 11.93 16.77
C GLY A 235 -6.18 13.38 16.49
N GLU A 236 -7.15 14.24 16.22
CA GLU A 236 -6.93 15.63 15.78
C GLU A 236 -6.12 16.48 16.79
N ALA A 237 -6.40 16.34 18.08
CA ALA A 237 -5.66 17.06 19.13
C ALA A 237 -4.17 16.68 19.19
N GLU A 238 -3.84 15.42 18.91
CA GLU A 238 -2.45 14.97 18.79
C GLU A 238 -1.82 15.55 17.52
N THR A 239 -2.53 15.51 16.39
CA THR A 239 -2.06 16.06 15.12
C THR A 239 -1.74 17.56 15.24
N ASN A 240 -2.60 18.35 15.89
CA ASN A 240 -2.36 19.77 16.14
C ASN A 240 -1.09 19.99 17.00
N ARG A 241 -0.98 19.29 18.13
CA ARG A 241 0.20 19.40 19.00
C ARG A 241 1.50 19.06 18.26
N ARG A 242 1.48 18.01 17.43
CA ARG A 242 2.63 17.60 16.63
C ARG A 242 2.96 18.59 15.52
N ALA A 243 1.98 19.30 14.96
CA ALA A 243 2.23 20.36 14.00
C ALA A 243 2.91 21.57 14.67
N ASP A 244 2.46 21.96 15.86
CA ASP A 244 3.10 23.01 16.66
C ASP A 244 4.53 22.62 17.04
N GLU A 245 4.75 21.39 17.53
CA GLU A 245 6.09 20.86 17.81
C GLU A 245 7.00 20.85 16.57
N LEU A 246 6.45 20.55 15.39
CA LEU A 246 7.18 20.55 14.13
C LEU A 246 7.59 21.97 13.71
N LEU A 247 6.72 22.97 13.91
CA LEU A 247 7.05 24.38 13.67
C LEU A 247 8.19 24.83 14.56
N ASP A 248 8.05 24.65 15.87
CA ASP A 248 9.06 25.02 16.87
C ASP A 248 10.40 24.34 16.57
N ALA A 249 10.37 23.04 16.24
CA ALA A 249 11.58 22.30 15.87
C ALA A 249 12.22 22.83 14.58
N THR A 250 11.40 23.22 13.59
CA THR A 250 11.88 23.77 12.32
C THR A 250 12.50 25.16 12.51
N GLU A 251 11.90 26.02 13.32
CA GLU A 251 12.44 27.33 13.68
C GLU A 251 13.74 27.21 14.48
N ALA A 252 13.78 26.32 15.47
CA ALA A 252 14.98 26.06 16.24
C ALA A 252 16.13 25.49 15.38
N LEU A 253 15.81 24.71 14.34
CA LEU A 253 16.79 24.28 13.34
C LEU A 253 17.23 25.44 12.45
N ARG A 254 16.32 26.32 12.06
CA ARG A 254 16.63 27.51 11.24
C ARG A 254 17.59 28.46 11.94
N ASP A 255 17.43 28.66 13.25
CA ASP A 255 18.33 29.52 14.03
C ASP A 255 19.75 28.96 14.16
N ARG A 256 19.89 27.63 14.08
CA ARG A 256 21.15 26.90 14.30
C ARG A 256 21.85 26.47 13.02
N CYS A 257 21.10 26.34 11.93
CA CYS A 257 21.51 25.74 10.66
C CYS A 257 21.11 26.66 9.49
N SER A 258 21.20 26.18 8.25
CA SER A 258 20.65 26.91 7.10
C SER A 258 19.16 26.62 6.90
N ASP A 259 18.46 27.54 6.21
CA ASP A 259 17.05 27.36 5.81
C ASP A 259 16.82 26.04 5.05
N GLU A 260 17.75 25.68 4.16
CA GLU A 260 17.65 24.46 3.36
C GLU A 260 17.67 23.19 4.23
N VAL A 261 18.46 23.18 5.32
CA VAL A 261 18.49 22.08 6.28
C VAL A 261 17.24 22.06 7.14
N ALA A 262 16.81 23.22 7.64
CA ALA A 262 15.61 23.32 8.47
C ALA A 262 14.37 22.81 7.74
N ASN A 263 14.20 23.20 6.47
CA ASN A 263 13.07 22.78 5.63
C ASN A 263 13.06 21.27 5.31
N LEU A 264 14.16 20.55 5.52
CA LEU A 264 14.19 19.11 5.31
C LEU A 264 13.39 18.35 6.37
N LEU A 265 13.26 18.88 7.59
CA LEU A 265 12.48 18.24 8.66
C LEU A 265 10.99 18.08 8.26
N PRO A 266 10.24 19.15 7.95
CA PRO A 266 8.83 19.01 7.57
C PRO A 266 8.67 18.23 6.27
N LEU A 267 9.60 18.35 5.31
CA LEU A 267 9.60 17.54 4.10
C LEU A 267 9.71 16.04 4.43
N SER A 268 10.58 15.67 5.37
CA SER A 268 10.77 14.28 5.77
C SER A 268 9.59 13.73 6.58
N VAL A 269 8.91 14.56 7.36
CA VAL A 269 7.64 14.17 8.00
C VAL A 269 6.59 13.79 6.95
N LEU A 270 6.53 14.54 5.84
CA LEU A 270 5.64 14.24 4.73
C LEU A 270 6.09 13.03 3.90
N THR A 271 7.37 12.94 3.53
CA THR A 271 7.87 11.93 2.58
C THR A 271 8.19 10.60 3.25
N VAL A 272 8.90 10.63 4.38
CA VAL A 272 9.37 9.44 5.12
C VAL A 272 8.28 8.90 6.03
N LYS A 273 7.70 9.76 6.88
CA LYS A 273 6.68 9.32 7.86
C LYS A 273 5.27 9.26 7.27
N ARG A 274 5.03 9.91 6.12
CA ARG A 274 3.70 10.02 5.47
C ARG A 274 2.63 10.59 6.40
N ASN A 275 3.02 11.45 7.34
CA ASN A 275 2.08 12.05 8.27
C ASN A 275 1.42 13.29 7.64
N TYR A 276 0.46 13.04 6.76
CA TYR A 276 -0.21 14.08 5.96
C TYR A 276 -0.95 15.12 6.80
N GLY A 277 -1.54 14.71 7.93
CA GLY A 277 -2.26 15.62 8.82
C GLY A 277 -1.33 16.66 9.46
N VAL A 278 -0.20 16.21 10.01
CA VAL A 278 0.80 17.11 10.60
C VAL A 278 1.41 18.02 9.54
N ALA A 279 1.74 17.49 8.36
CA ALA A 279 2.29 18.28 7.26
C ALA A 279 1.30 19.36 6.75
N ALA A 280 0.00 19.05 6.69
CA ALA A 280 -1.02 20.00 6.27
C ALA A 280 -1.18 21.17 7.24
N LEU A 281 -1.21 20.88 8.54
CA LEU A 281 -1.29 21.90 9.57
C LEU A 281 -0.02 22.76 9.61
N TYR A 282 1.16 22.14 9.46
CA TYR A 282 2.41 22.86 9.30
C TYR A 282 2.31 23.90 8.17
N ILE A 283 1.86 23.50 6.96
CA ILE A 283 1.70 24.43 5.82
C ILE A 283 0.78 25.60 6.18
N ARG A 284 -0.34 25.31 6.85
CA ARG A 284 -1.33 26.32 7.24
C ARG A 284 -0.79 27.30 8.28
N GLN A 285 -0.04 26.80 9.26
CA GLN A 285 0.43 27.57 10.42
C GLN A 285 1.73 28.32 10.14
N SER A 286 2.62 27.78 9.31
CA SER A 286 3.93 28.39 9.01
C SER A 286 3.85 29.68 8.18
N GLY A 287 2.65 30.09 7.76
CA GLY A 287 2.46 31.27 6.91
C GLY A 287 3.10 31.12 5.52
N VAL A 288 3.35 29.89 5.07
CA VAL A 288 3.91 29.59 3.75
C VAL A 288 2.90 30.02 2.71
N ASP A 289 3.28 30.95 1.83
CA ASP A 289 2.46 31.37 0.69
C ASP A 289 2.35 30.20 -0.32
N PRO A 290 1.19 29.51 -0.42
CA PRO A 290 1.02 28.38 -1.33
C PRO A 290 1.27 28.78 -2.79
N GLY A 291 1.03 30.05 -3.10
CA GLY A 291 1.14 30.62 -4.41
C GLY A 291 2.56 30.86 -4.91
N ARG A 292 3.59 30.72 -4.06
CA ARG A 292 5.01 30.85 -4.46
C ARG A 292 5.68 29.53 -4.85
N GLY A 293 4.96 28.41 -4.81
CA GLY A 293 5.54 27.11 -5.14
C GLY A 293 6.56 26.64 -4.11
N ASP A 294 6.26 26.85 -2.82
CA ASP A 294 7.07 26.35 -1.71
C ASP A 294 7.23 24.82 -1.76
N ALA A 295 8.37 24.34 -1.24
CA ALA A 295 8.74 22.94 -1.28
C ALA A 295 7.73 22.02 -0.58
N MET A 296 7.13 22.44 0.54
CA MET A 296 6.12 21.63 1.25
C MET A 296 4.83 21.52 0.46
N THR A 297 4.35 22.64 -0.10
CA THR A 297 3.15 22.66 -0.94
C THR A 297 3.35 21.83 -2.21
N ALA A 298 4.51 21.97 -2.86
CA ALA A 298 4.88 21.19 -4.03
C ALA A 298 5.00 19.69 -3.71
N ALA A 299 5.55 19.33 -2.54
CA ALA A 299 5.65 17.95 -2.10
C ALA A 299 4.27 17.33 -1.83
N LEU A 300 3.39 18.02 -1.10
CA LEU A 300 2.03 17.53 -0.82
C LEU A 300 1.22 17.37 -2.12
N THR A 301 1.35 18.34 -3.03
CA THR A 301 0.76 18.27 -4.38
C THR A 301 1.29 17.07 -5.17
N GLY A 302 2.61 16.84 -5.14
CA GLY A 302 3.25 15.69 -5.77
C GLY A 302 2.73 14.35 -5.24
N HIS A 303 2.55 14.23 -3.91
CA HIS A 303 1.96 13.05 -3.28
C HIS A 303 0.51 12.82 -3.74
N PHE A 304 -0.32 13.87 -3.76
CA PHE A 304 -1.71 13.78 -4.24
C PHE A 304 -1.78 13.28 -5.68
N ILE A 305 -1.03 13.91 -6.58
CA ILE A 305 -1.00 13.55 -8.01
C ILE A 305 -0.47 12.13 -8.20
N GLY A 306 0.61 11.78 -7.50
CA GLY A 306 1.23 10.46 -7.55
C GLY A 306 0.27 9.36 -7.13
N VAL A 307 -0.39 9.50 -5.97
CA VAL A 307 -1.35 8.52 -5.45
C VAL A 307 -2.58 8.41 -6.37
N THR A 308 -3.13 9.53 -6.81
CA THR A 308 -4.28 9.56 -7.72
C THR A 308 -3.98 8.82 -9.03
N ARG A 309 -2.83 9.09 -9.65
CA ARG A 309 -2.42 8.42 -10.88
C ARG A 309 -2.06 6.95 -10.66
N ALA A 310 -1.40 6.61 -9.57
CA ALA A 310 -1.08 5.22 -9.23
C ALA A 310 -2.35 4.38 -9.03
N LEU A 311 -3.38 4.93 -8.39
CA LEU A 311 -4.68 4.28 -8.24
C LEU A 311 -5.29 3.96 -9.62
N THR A 312 -5.34 4.94 -10.51
CA THR A 312 -5.91 4.75 -11.86
C THR A 312 -5.10 3.79 -12.73
N ALA A 313 -3.77 3.80 -12.62
CA ALA A 313 -2.88 2.88 -13.31
C ALA A 313 -3.09 1.44 -12.81
N ALA A 314 -3.15 1.26 -11.48
CA ALA A 314 -3.41 -0.03 -10.86
C ALA A 314 -4.78 -0.59 -11.28
N LEU A 315 -5.85 0.21 -11.21
CA LEU A 315 -7.18 -0.19 -11.68
C LEU A 315 -7.17 -0.59 -13.16
N SER A 316 -6.47 0.18 -14.00
CA SER A 316 -6.39 -0.09 -15.44
C SER A 316 -5.75 -1.44 -15.76
N VAL A 317 -4.69 -1.80 -15.04
CA VAL A 317 -3.98 -3.07 -15.24
C VAL A 317 -4.72 -4.24 -14.59
N ILE A 318 -5.18 -4.09 -13.34
CA ILE A 318 -5.86 -5.16 -12.58
C ILE A 318 -7.15 -5.58 -13.28
N LEU A 319 -7.93 -4.61 -13.78
CA LEU A 319 -9.17 -4.87 -14.53
C LEU A 319 -8.92 -5.09 -16.02
N LYS A 320 -7.66 -5.06 -16.46
CA LYS A 320 -7.23 -5.21 -17.86
C LYS A 320 -8.01 -4.31 -18.82
N LEU A 321 -8.30 -3.07 -18.43
CA LEU A 321 -9.27 -2.21 -19.13
C LEU A 321 -8.98 -2.02 -20.63
N ASN A 322 -7.72 -2.15 -21.06
CA ASN A 322 -7.30 -2.00 -22.47
C ASN A 322 -7.46 -3.29 -23.29
N GLU A 323 -7.48 -4.46 -22.66
CA GLU A 323 -7.44 -5.77 -23.32
C GLU A 323 -8.62 -6.67 -22.90
N ARG A 324 -9.52 -6.14 -22.06
CA ARG A 324 -10.63 -6.90 -21.48
C ARG A 324 -11.63 -7.29 -22.56
N VAL A 325 -11.97 -8.58 -22.59
CA VAL A 325 -13.11 -9.10 -23.35
C VAL A 325 -14.40 -8.90 -22.54
N PRO A 326 -15.46 -8.30 -23.12
CA PRO A 326 -16.76 -8.18 -22.45
C PRO A 326 -17.27 -9.53 -21.94
N GLY A 327 -17.87 -9.55 -20.75
CA GLY A 327 -18.34 -10.75 -20.06
C GLY A 327 -17.25 -11.56 -19.34
N SER A 328 -15.98 -11.19 -19.46
CA SER A 328 -14.91 -11.86 -18.72
C SER A 328 -14.97 -11.54 -17.23
N ALA A 329 -14.76 -12.59 -16.41
CA ALA A 329 -14.70 -12.48 -14.97
C ALA A 329 -13.51 -11.63 -14.52
N ILE A 330 -13.71 -10.82 -13.48
CA ILE A 330 -12.63 -10.12 -12.81
C ILE A 330 -12.02 -11.05 -11.76
N ARG A 331 -10.69 -11.11 -11.67
CA ARG A 331 -9.99 -11.97 -10.70
C ARG A 331 -8.74 -11.29 -10.14
N PRO A 332 -8.89 -10.15 -9.43
CA PRO A 332 -7.77 -9.53 -8.73
C PRO A 332 -7.26 -10.48 -7.63
N SER A 333 -5.94 -10.64 -7.54
CA SER A 333 -5.29 -11.32 -6.43
C SER A 333 -5.48 -10.56 -5.11
N ALA A 334 -5.35 -11.25 -3.98
CA ALA A 334 -5.44 -10.60 -2.66
C ALA A 334 -4.43 -9.45 -2.49
N LYS A 335 -3.23 -9.60 -3.05
CA LYS A 335 -2.20 -8.55 -3.05
C LYS A 335 -2.61 -7.31 -3.86
N GLU A 336 -3.29 -7.51 -4.98
CA GLU A 336 -3.79 -6.41 -5.82
C GLU A 336 -4.94 -5.65 -5.15
N LYS A 337 -5.87 -6.37 -4.51
CA LYS A 337 -6.94 -5.76 -3.70
C LYS A 337 -6.38 -4.92 -2.56
N ALA A 338 -5.50 -5.51 -1.75
CA ALA A 338 -4.87 -4.82 -0.63
C ALA A 338 -4.09 -3.56 -1.08
N ARG A 339 -3.44 -3.63 -2.25
CA ARG A 339 -2.76 -2.46 -2.84
C ARG A 339 -3.74 -1.35 -3.21
N LEU A 340 -4.87 -1.67 -3.86
CA LEU A 340 -5.88 -0.67 -4.22
C LEU A 340 -6.56 -0.06 -2.99
N GLU A 341 -6.85 -0.86 -1.97
CA GLU A 341 -7.40 -0.40 -0.70
C GLU A 341 -6.42 0.56 0.00
N ALA A 342 -5.14 0.20 0.07
CA ALA A 342 -4.10 1.07 0.62
C ALA A 342 -3.94 2.38 -0.15
N LEU A 343 -4.03 2.34 -1.49
CA LEU A 343 -4.01 3.55 -2.33
C LEU A 343 -5.25 4.42 -2.10
N THR A 344 -6.42 3.81 -1.95
CA THR A 344 -7.68 4.51 -1.68
C THR A 344 -7.65 5.19 -0.31
N GLN A 345 -7.22 4.47 0.73
CA GLN A 345 -7.03 5.03 2.07
C GLN A 345 -5.99 6.17 2.08
N ARG A 346 -4.89 6.01 1.35
CA ARG A 346 -3.86 7.06 1.24
C ARG A 346 -4.39 8.29 0.50
N LEU A 347 -5.22 8.12 -0.52
CA LEU A 347 -5.84 9.22 -1.24
C LEU A 347 -6.82 9.99 -0.34
N ASP A 348 -7.62 9.28 0.46
CA ASP A 348 -8.53 9.85 1.45
C ASP A 348 -7.79 10.74 2.47
N GLN A 349 -6.68 10.24 3.02
CA GLN A 349 -5.81 11.03 3.91
C GLN A 349 -5.25 12.29 3.22
N LEU A 350 -4.91 12.18 1.94
CA LEU A 350 -4.40 13.31 1.16
C LEU A 350 -5.50 14.32 0.83
N ILE A 351 -6.73 13.91 0.56
CA ILE A 351 -7.89 14.80 0.39
C ILE A 351 -8.06 15.64 1.65
N HIS A 352 -8.09 15.00 2.82
CA HIS A 352 -8.19 15.70 4.10
C HIS A 352 -7.02 16.66 4.33
N ALA A 353 -5.80 16.24 4.02
CA ALA A 353 -4.61 17.08 4.18
C ALA A 353 -4.60 18.29 3.24
N VAL A 354 -4.95 18.10 1.97
CA VAL A 354 -5.01 19.18 0.97
C VAL A 354 -6.08 20.22 1.36
N THR A 355 -7.25 19.77 1.83
CA THR A 355 -8.30 20.65 2.35
C THR A 355 -7.85 21.36 3.64
N ALA A 356 -7.27 20.64 4.60
CA ALA A 356 -6.81 21.21 5.86
C ALA A 356 -5.69 22.25 5.67
N ALA A 357 -4.84 22.07 4.66
CA ALA A 357 -3.79 23.02 4.28
C ALA A 357 -4.32 24.25 3.50
N GLY A 358 -5.60 24.30 3.13
CA GLY A 358 -6.20 25.40 2.38
C GLY A 358 -5.82 25.43 0.89
N LEU A 359 -5.23 24.37 0.35
CA LEU A 359 -4.68 24.35 -1.02
C LEU A 359 -5.75 24.29 -2.11
N MET A 360 -6.98 23.91 -1.77
CA MET A 360 -8.14 23.97 -2.67
C MET A 360 -8.73 25.38 -2.76
N GLU A 361 -8.49 26.24 -1.77
CA GLU A 361 -8.97 27.63 -1.76
C GLU A 361 -8.00 28.56 -2.51
N ASP A 362 -6.72 28.16 -2.61
CA ASP A 362 -5.72 28.89 -3.39
C ASP A 362 -5.85 28.65 -4.90
N ARG A 363 -6.03 29.73 -5.64
CA ARG A 363 -6.24 29.71 -7.10
C ARG A 363 -5.04 29.21 -7.91
N ARG A 364 -3.83 29.17 -7.33
CA ARG A 364 -2.63 28.75 -8.05
C ARG A 364 -2.36 27.26 -7.89
N SER A 365 -2.62 26.69 -6.71
CA SER A 365 -2.45 25.25 -6.46
C SER A 365 -3.67 24.42 -6.88
N GLU A 366 -4.89 24.95 -6.72
CA GLU A 366 -6.16 24.26 -7.03
C GLU A 366 -6.20 23.57 -8.41
N PRO A 367 -5.71 24.17 -9.52
CA PRO A 367 -5.76 23.55 -10.84
C PRO A 367 -5.00 22.22 -10.93
N ALA A 368 -3.93 22.04 -10.15
CA ALA A 368 -3.15 20.80 -10.17
C ALA A 368 -3.97 19.63 -9.59
N PHE A 369 -4.68 19.86 -8.49
CA PHE A 369 -5.56 18.89 -7.84
C PHE A 369 -6.77 18.58 -8.73
N ARG A 370 -7.45 19.61 -9.24
CA ARG A 370 -8.60 19.45 -10.15
C ARG A 370 -8.24 18.66 -11.40
N ASN A 371 -7.10 18.96 -12.03
CA ASN A 371 -6.67 18.27 -13.24
C ASN A 371 -6.38 16.78 -12.97
N ALA A 372 -5.65 16.47 -11.89
CA ALA A 372 -5.37 15.08 -11.52
C ALA A 372 -6.66 14.32 -11.19
N TRP A 373 -7.57 14.93 -10.44
CA TRP A 373 -8.86 14.33 -10.09
C TRP A 373 -9.73 14.10 -11.32
N THR A 374 -9.87 15.09 -12.20
CA THR A 374 -10.71 15.00 -13.40
C THR A 374 -10.24 13.88 -14.33
N GLN A 375 -8.92 13.71 -14.48
CA GLN A 375 -8.35 12.59 -15.26
C GLN A 375 -8.70 11.24 -14.64
N ALA A 376 -8.62 11.12 -13.32
CA ALA A 376 -8.98 9.90 -12.60
C ALA A 376 -10.49 9.62 -12.68
N ALA A 377 -11.32 10.62 -12.41
CA ALA A 377 -12.78 10.55 -12.50
C ALA A 377 -13.25 10.10 -13.89
N LYS A 378 -12.61 10.58 -14.96
CA LYS A 378 -12.90 10.12 -16.32
C LYS A 378 -12.67 8.62 -16.49
N ILE A 379 -11.53 8.09 -16.03
CA ILE A 379 -11.22 6.65 -16.15
C ILE A 379 -12.17 5.82 -15.27
N ILE A 380 -12.36 6.25 -14.03
CA ILE A 380 -13.18 5.53 -13.05
C ILE A 380 -14.65 5.53 -13.45
N GLY A 381 -15.22 6.71 -13.73
CA GLY A 381 -16.63 6.88 -14.08
C GLY A 381 -17.03 6.30 -15.43
N SER A 382 -16.12 6.25 -16.41
CA SER A 382 -16.46 5.70 -17.73
C SER A 382 -16.07 4.23 -17.93
N ARG A 383 -14.89 3.80 -17.46
CA ARG A 383 -14.34 2.48 -17.77
C ARG A 383 -14.50 1.50 -16.62
N VAL A 384 -14.14 1.92 -15.40
CA VAL A 384 -14.24 1.05 -14.22
C VAL A 384 -15.71 0.80 -13.86
N ALA A 385 -16.52 1.87 -13.83
CA ALA A 385 -17.96 1.77 -13.58
C ALA A 385 -18.68 0.92 -14.64
N ALA A 386 -18.26 0.97 -15.91
CA ALA A 386 -18.82 0.11 -16.96
C ALA A 386 -18.54 -1.38 -16.70
N VAL A 387 -17.32 -1.74 -16.28
CA VAL A 387 -16.99 -3.12 -15.89
C VAL A 387 -17.82 -3.57 -14.69
N ALA A 388 -17.94 -2.71 -13.67
CA ALA A 388 -18.74 -3.00 -12.48
C ALA A 388 -20.22 -3.21 -12.83
N LEU A 389 -20.83 -2.30 -13.60
CA LEU A 389 -22.22 -2.42 -14.04
C LEU A 389 -22.47 -3.72 -14.81
N GLU A 390 -21.62 -4.01 -15.79
CA GLU A 390 -21.73 -5.21 -16.62
C GLU A 390 -21.66 -6.48 -15.78
N ARG A 391 -20.68 -6.57 -14.87
CA ARG A 391 -20.47 -7.75 -14.04
C ARG A 391 -21.55 -7.90 -12.98
N SER A 392 -21.98 -6.82 -12.33
CA SER A 392 -23.06 -6.84 -11.34
C SER A 392 -24.39 -7.24 -11.99
N ALA A 393 -24.70 -6.74 -13.19
CA ALA A 393 -25.89 -7.18 -13.94
C ALA A 393 -25.82 -8.67 -14.31
N GLN A 394 -24.67 -9.17 -14.76
CA GLN A 394 -24.48 -10.60 -15.06
C GLN A 394 -24.60 -11.48 -13.81
N ALA A 395 -24.01 -11.04 -12.69
CA ALA A 395 -24.12 -11.72 -11.41
C ALA A 395 -25.58 -11.78 -10.92
N ALA A 396 -26.32 -10.69 -11.07
CA ALA A 396 -27.73 -10.62 -10.71
C ALA A 396 -28.61 -11.47 -11.62
N ALA A 397 -28.28 -11.62 -12.90
CA ALA A 397 -29.01 -12.47 -13.85
C ALA A 397 -28.70 -13.98 -13.68
N ALA A 398 -27.61 -14.34 -12.99
CA ALA A 398 -27.11 -15.70 -12.86
C ALA A 398 -27.94 -16.56 -11.87
N ARG A 399 -29.14 -16.94 -12.33
CA ARG A 399 -30.18 -17.57 -11.52
C ARG A 399 -29.91 -19.02 -11.09
N ARG A 400 -29.22 -19.79 -11.92
CA ARG A 400 -28.97 -21.23 -11.66
C ARG A 400 -27.57 -21.50 -11.14
N GLN A 401 -26.58 -20.81 -11.68
CA GLN A 401 -25.19 -21.01 -11.31
C GLN A 401 -24.58 -19.65 -10.95
N PRO A 402 -24.02 -19.50 -9.74
CA PRO A 402 -23.40 -18.24 -9.35
C PRO A 402 -22.20 -17.93 -10.26
N VAL A 403 -21.98 -16.65 -10.52
CA VAL A 403 -20.73 -16.23 -11.16
C VAL A 403 -19.57 -16.46 -10.21
N ILE A 404 -18.48 -16.95 -10.77
CA ILE A 404 -17.24 -17.31 -10.08
C ILE A 404 -16.55 -16.14 -9.35
N ASP A 405 -16.81 -14.91 -9.76
CA ASP A 405 -16.17 -13.67 -9.30
C ASP A 405 -17.12 -12.80 -8.47
N HIS A 406 -18.21 -13.35 -7.94
CA HIS A 406 -19.23 -12.56 -7.22
C HIS A 406 -18.64 -11.70 -6.08
N ALA A 407 -17.74 -12.26 -5.29
CA ALA A 407 -17.08 -11.51 -4.21
C ALA A 407 -16.16 -10.38 -4.73
N ASP A 408 -15.54 -10.57 -5.89
CA ASP A 408 -14.72 -9.55 -6.55
C ASP A 408 -15.59 -8.41 -7.09
N ILE A 409 -16.79 -8.72 -7.56
CA ILE A 409 -17.77 -7.73 -8.04
C ILE A 409 -18.25 -6.85 -6.88
N VAL A 410 -18.67 -7.46 -5.77
CA VAL A 410 -19.07 -6.73 -4.55
C VAL A 410 -17.93 -5.84 -4.04
N TRP A 411 -16.70 -6.33 -4.08
CA TRP A 411 -15.51 -5.54 -3.71
C TRP A 411 -15.32 -4.33 -4.65
N LEU A 412 -15.48 -4.51 -5.97
CA LEU A 412 -15.35 -3.42 -6.94
C LEU A 412 -16.44 -2.36 -6.76
N ASP A 413 -17.68 -2.78 -6.52
CA ASP A 413 -18.80 -1.87 -6.24
C ASP A 413 -18.53 -1.03 -4.98
N ARG A 414 -17.97 -1.63 -3.92
CA ARG A 414 -17.57 -0.91 -2.69
C ARG A 414 -16.47 0.11 -2.97
N LEU A 415 -15.48 -0.26 -3.76
CA LEU A 415 -14.38 0.65 -4.14
C LEU A 415 -14.91 1.87 -4.92
N LEU A 416 -15.82 1.65 -5.87
CA LEU A 416 -16.47 2.74 -6.61
C LEU A 416 -17.32 3.64 -5.70
N TRP A 417 -18.02 3.03 -4.74
CA TRP A 417 -18.82 3.79 -3.78
C TRP A 417 -17.97 4.60 -2.80
N GLN A 418 -16.84 4.05 -2.36
CA GLN A 418 -15.85 4.80 -1.57
C GLN A 418 -15.27 5.98 -2.37
N TRP A 419 -14.96 5.78 -3.66
CA TRP A 419 -14.53 6.87 -4.54
C TRP A 419 -15.59 7.96 -4.68
N GLN A 420 -16.88 7.60 -4.75
CA GLN A 420 -17.97 8.56 -4.77
C GLN A 420 -18.02 9.38 -3.47
N GLY A 421 -17.84 8.73 -2.32
CA GLY A 421 -17.74 9.40 -1.02
C GLY A 421 -16.59 10.42 -0.98
N MET A 422 -15.37 9.99 -1.34
CA MET A 422 -14.20 10.86 -1.42
C MET A 422 -14.41 12.04 -2.37
N SER A 423 -15.04 11.82 -3.53
CA SER A 423 -15.33 12.89 -4.50
C SER A 423 -16.24 13.96 -3.91
N ARG A 424 -17.28 13.55 -3.16
CA ARG A 424 -18.18 14.47 -2.48
C ARG A 424 -17.45 15.26 -1.40
N ASP A 425 -16.66 14.57 -0.59
CA ASP A 425 -15.95 15.17 0.54
C ASP A 425 -14.86 16.15 0.07
N PHE A 426 -14.29 15.93 -1.13
CA PHE A 426 -13.36 16.85 -1.77
C PHE A 426 -14.03 18.00 -2.54
N GLY A 427 -15.36 18.02 -2.65
CA GLY A 427 -16.11 19.09 -3.31
C GLY A 427 -16.21 18.96 -4.84
N PHE A 428 -16.04 17.76 -5.38
CA PHE A 428 -16.21 17.49 -6.82
C PHE A 428 -17.55 16.83 -7.15
N GLU A 429 -18.06 17.14 -8.34
CA GLU A 429 -19.30 16.56 -8.85
C GLU A 429 -19.16 15.06 -9.15
N THR A 430 -20.20 14.29 -8.83
CA THR A 430 -20.24 12.83 -8.97
C THR A 430 -21.39 12.32 -9.85
N TYR A 431 -21.92 13.18 -10.72
CA TYR A 431 -23.15 12.89 -11.49
C TYR A 431 -23.10 11.52 -12.21
N ASP A 432 -21.99 11.20 -12.87
CA ASP A 432 -21.85 9.94 -13.60
C ASP A 432 -21.95 8.71 -12.69
N LEU A 433 -21.39 8.76 -11.48
CA LEU A 433 -21.44 7.65 -10.52
C LEU A 433 -22.79 7.55 -9.82
N VAL A 434 -23.47 8.67 -9.59
CA VAL A 434 -24.86 8.66 -9.09
C VAL A 434 -25.77 8.00 -10.11
N LYS A 435 -25.68 8.41 -11.38
CA LYS A 435 -26.44 7.81 -12.49
C LYS A 435 -26.11 6.33 -12.68
N TRP A 436 -24.83 5.96 -12.61
CA TRP A 436 -24.39 4.56 -12.64
C TRP A 436 -25.03 3.74 -11.52
N ARG A 437 -25.04 4.24 -10.28
CA ARG A 437 -25.68 3.58 -9.14
C ARG A 437 -27.18 3.40 -9.37
N GLU A 438 -27.87 4.43 -9.82
CA GLU A 438 -29.31 4.35 -10.12
C GLU A 438 -29.61 3.28 -11.17
N THR A 439 -28.84 3.29 -12.25
CA THR A 439 -28.96 2.28 -13.33
C THR A 439 -28.72 0.86 -12.79
N LEU A 440 -27.69 0.69 -11.96
CA LEU A 440 -27.39 -0.60 -11.34
C LEU A 440 -28.52 -1.05 -10.42
N LEU A 441 -29.04 -0.18 -9.54
CA LEU A 441 -30.13 -0.53 -8.64
C LEU A 441 -31.43 -0.90 -9.39
N GLU A 442 -31.73 -0.25 -10.50
CA GLU A 442 -32.85 -0.61 -11.37
C GLU A 442 -32.65 -2.01 -11.98
N GLU A 443 -31.46 -2.31 -12.49
CA GLU A 443 -31.11 -3.65 -13.00
C GLU A 443 -31.20 -4.73 -11.91
N LEU A 444 -30.69 -4.44 -10.70
CA LEU A 444 -30.79 -5.37 -9.56
C LEU A 444 -32.26 -5.61 -9.18
N ARG A 445 -33.07 -4.56 -9.12
CA ARG A 445 -34.51 -4.67 -8.82
C ARG A 445 -35.23 -5.53 -9.86
N ALA A 446 -34.99 -5.29 -11.15
CA ALA A 446 -35.56 -6.09 -12.23
C ALA A 446 -35.14 -7.57 -12.13
N ASN A 447 -33.91 -7.86 -11.67
CA ASN A 447 -33.45 -9.22 -11.44
C ASN A 447 -34.04 -9.86 -10.18
N VAL A 448 -34.35 -9.10 -9.12
CA VAL A 448 -35.14 -9.59 -7.97
C VAL A 448 -36.54 -10.00 -8.43
N GLU A 449 -37.21 -9.19 -9.24
CA GLU A 449 -38.52 -9.53 -9.79
C GLU A 449 -38.49 -10.81 -10.65
N LYS A 450 -37.42 -11.00 -11.44
CA LYS A 450 -37.20 -12.25 -12.20
C LYS A 450 -36.88 -13.43 -11.28
N ALA A 451 -36.11 -13.21 -10.21
CA ALA A 451 -35.73 -14.25 -9.24
C ALA A 451 -36.95 -14.77 -8.47
N MET A 452 -37.96 -13.92 -8.24
CA MET A 452 -39.24 -14.29 -7.61
C MET A 452 -40.18 -15.10 -8.52
N LYS A 453 -39.90 -15.24 -9.82
CA LYS A 453 -40.72 -16.01 -10.78
C LYS A 453 -40.20 -17.44 -10.89
N PHE A 454 -40.68 -18.33 -10.04
CA PHE A 454 -40.30 -19.75 -10.01
C PHE A 454 -41.51 -20.69 -9.96
N GLU A 455 -41.31 -21.89 -10.50
CA GLU A 455 -42.29 -22.98 -10.51
C GLU A 455 -42.12 -23.88 -9.27
N GLU A 456 -43.10 -24.74 -8.97
CA GLU A 456 -43.05 -25.61 -7.79
C GLU A 456 -41.91 -26.64 -7.81
N THR A 457 -41.37 -26.91 -8.99
CA THR A 457 -40.26 -27.84 -9.22
C THR A 457 -38.89 -27.19 -9.06
N ASP A 458 -38.83 -25.86 -8.91
CA ASP A 458 -37.57 -25.15 -8.72
C ASP A 458 -37.01 -25.36 -7.30
N PRO A 459 -35.69 -25.57 -7.14
CA PRO A 459 -35.06 -25.71 -5.83
C PRO A 459 -35.11 -24.38 -5.06
N PHE A 460 -35.90 -24.33 -3.99
CA PHE A 460 -36.11 -23.13 -3.18
C PHE A 460 -34.83 -22.63 -2.48
N ASP A 461 -33.94 -23.51 -2.02
CA ASP A 461 -32.67 -23.06 -1.43
C ASP A 461 -31.81 -22.28 -2.43
N GLU A 462 -31.67 -22.77 -3.67
CA GLU A 462 -30.91 -22.07 -4.71
C GLU A 462 -31.53 -20.72 -5.07
N ARG A 463 -32.86 -20.60 -4.95
CA ARG A 463 -33.59 -19.33 -5.14
C ARG A 463 -33.28 -18.35 -4.02
N MET A 464 -33.27 -18.80 -2.77
CA MET A 464 -32.87 -17.96 -1.64
C MET A 464 -31.42 -17.53 -1.77
N GLU A 465 -30.51 -18.44 -2.11
CA GLU A 465 -29.10 -18.10 -2.36
C GLU A 465 -28.94 -17.08 -3.49
N HIS A 466 -29.75 -17.16 -4.55
CA HIS A 466 -29.74 -16.15 -5.62
C HIS A 466 -30.19 -14.78 -5.13
N LEU A 467 -31.26 -14.72 -4.35
CA LEU A 467 -31.72 -13.47 -3.73
C LEU A 467 -30.66 -12.88 -2.79
N LEU A 468 -29.99 -13.71 -1.97
CA LEU A 468 -28.90 -13.29 -1.11
C LEU A 468 -27.70 -12.71 -1.89
N ARG A 469 -27.36 -13.29 -3.05
CA ARG A 469 -26.33 -12.71 -3.95
C ARG A 469 -26.74 -11.34 -4.48
N ILE A 470 -28.01 -11.12 -4.86
CA ILE A 470 -28.48 -9.80 -5.27
C ILE A 470 -28.50 -8.83 -4.07
N ASN A 471 -28.83 -9.34 -2.87
CA ASN A 471 -28.76 -8.57 -1.62
C ASN A 471 -27.35 -8.10 -1.30
N ALA A 472 -26.33 -8.95 -1.51
CA ALA A 472 -24.94 -8.57 -1.31
C ALA A 472 -24.49 -7.41 -2.22
N LEU A 473 -24.93 -7.39 -3.48
CA LEU A 473 -24.66 -6.30 -4.43
C LEU A 473 -25.37 -5.00 -4.04
N SER A 474 -26.67 -5.08 -3.76
CA SER A 474 -27.48 -3.92 -3.38
C SER A 474 -27.11 -3.35 -2.00
N GLY A 475 -26.67 -4.21 -1.08
CA GLY A 475 -26.20 -3.86 0.25
C GLY A 475 -24.99 -2.93 0.26
N VAL A 476 -24.15 -2.96 -0.79
CA VAL A 476 -23.06 -1.99 -0.97
C VAL A 476 -23.56 -0.54 -0.94
N PHE A 477 -24.76 -0.31 -1.45
CA PHE A 477 -25.39 1.01 -1.55
C PHE A 477 -26.39 1.29 -0.42
N GLY A 478 -26.34 0.51 0.66
CA GLY A 478 -27.28 0.60 1.77
C GLY A 478 -28.72 0.22 1.42
N GLN A 479 -28.93 -0.50 0.31
CA GLN A 479 -30.24 -1.01 -0.09
C GLN A 479 -30.39 -2.47 0.35
N ARG A 480 -31.62 -2.89 0.61
CA ARG A 480 -31.97 -4.28 0.87
C ARG A 480 -33.04 -4.72 -0.11
N ILE A 481 -32.97 -5.97 -0.55
CA ILE A 481 -33.96 -6.51 -1.49
C ILE A 481 -35.35 -6.62 -0.85
N SER A 482 -35.43 -6.71 0.49
CA SER A 482 -36.70 -6.75 1.24
C SER A 482 -37.59 -5.54 0.92
N ALA A 483 -36.99 -4.37 0.66
CA ALA A 483 -37.72 -3.16 0.27
C ALA A 483 -38.30 -3.22 -1.16
N TRP A 484 -37.85 -4.17 -2.00
CA TRP A 484 -38.32 -4.32 -3.38
C TRP A 484 -39.33 -5.45 -3.53
N ILE A 485 -39.49 -6.29 -2.51
CA ILE A 485 -40.38 -7.44 -2.52
C ILE A 485 -41.78 -6.99 -2.09
N PRO A 486 -42.82 -7.20 -2.92
CA PRO A 486 -44.19 -6.90 -2.51
C PRO A 486 -44.64 -7.77 -1.33
N THR A 487 -45.34 -7.18 -0.36
CA THR A 487 -45.82 -7.90 0.84
C THR A 487 -46.75 -9.06 0.52
N PHE A 488 -47.48 -8.98 -0.60
CA PHE A 488 -48.42 -10.01 -1.05
C PHE A 488 -47.78 -11.01 -2.04
N SER A 489 -46.45 -11.09 -2.08
CA SER A 489 -45.77 -12.05 -2.95
C SER A 489 -45.95 -13.48 -2.42
N HIS A 490 -46.86 -14.23 -3.05
CA HIS A 490 -47.13 -15.64 -2.74
C HIS A 490 -45.87 -16.50 -2.84
N ASN A 491 -45.09 -16.31 -3.91
CA ASN A 491 -43.83 -17.05 -4.11
C ASN A 491 -42.82 -16.79 -3.01
N MET A 492 -42.68 -15.53 -2.56
CA MET A 492 -41.78 -15.23 -1.45
C MET A 492 -42.29 -15.81 -0.13
N THR A 493 -43.59 -15.73 0.14
CA THR A 493 -44.18 -16.35 1.34
C THR A 493 -43.88 -17.86 1.38
N ARG A 494 -44.08 -18.56 0.25
CA ARG A 494 -43.73 -19.99 0.11
C ARG A 494 -42.24 -20.27 0.35
N LEU A 495 -41.37 -19.45 -0.25
CA LEU A 495 -39.93 -19.58 -0.10
C LEU A 495 -39.49 -19.40 1.36
N LEU A 496 -40.00 -18.37 2.05
CA LEU A 496 -39.67 -18.12 3.45
C LEU A 496 -40.21 -19.22 4.37
N SER A 497 -41.45 -19.67 4.17
CA SER A 497 -42.02 -20.79 4.94
C SER A 497 -41.17 -22.05 4.77
N HIS A 498 -40.75 -22.40 3.54
CA HIS A 498 -39.85 -23.53 3.31
C HIS A 498 -38.54 -23.42 4.09
N ARG A 499 -37.92 -22.22 4.10
CA ARG A 499 -36.66 -21.98 4.81
C ARG A 499 -36.82 -22.05 6.33
N LEU A 500 -37.92 -21.53 6.87
CA LEU A 500 -38.25 -21.59 8.29
C LEU A 500 -38.60 -23.01 8.75
N GLU A 501 -39.34 -23.78 7.95
CA GLU A 501 -39.75 -25.17 8.27
C GLU A 501 -38.58 -26.15 8.25
N ARG A 502 -37.59 -25.95 7.37
CA ARG A 502 -36.44 -26.84 7.24
C ARG A 502 -35.52 -26.84 8.48
N GLY A 503 -35.62 -25.83 9.35
CA GLY A 503 -34.92 -25.81 10.64
C GLY A 503 -33.39 -25.74 10.55
N GLY A 504 -32.83 -25.22 9.45
CA GLY A 504 -31.38 -25.03 9.28
C GLY A 504 -30.88 -23.73 9.91
N SER A 505 -29.57 -23.63 10.14
CA SER A 505 -28.94 -22.36 10.54
C SER A 505 -29.13 -21.31 9.45
N LEU A 506 -29.83 -20.23 9.76
CA LEU A 506 -30.06 -19.10 8.88
C LEU A 506 -28.88 -18.14 8.99
N GLY A 507 -28.32 -17.74 7.85
CA GLY A 507 -27.29 -16.69 7.83
C GLY A 507 -27.87 -15.34 8.29
N PRO A 508 -27.03 -14.40 8.77
CA PRO A 508 -27.50 -13.10 9.28
C PRO A 508 -28.27 -12.30 8.21
N ASP A 509 -27.81 -12.34 6.95
CA ASP A 509 -28.47 -11.63 5.84
C ASP A 509 -29.81 -12.28 5.47
N GLU A 510 -29.91 -13.60 5.55
CA GLU A 510 -31.15 -14.33 5.31
C GLU A 510 -32.18 -14.04 6.40
N GLN A 511 -31.75 -14.07 7.66
CA GLN A 511 -32.58 -13.72 8.80
C GLN A 511 -33.09 -12.27 8.69
N ALA A 512 -32.23 -11.33 8.31
CA ALA A 512 -32.63 -9.93 8.14
C ALA A 512 -33.72 -9.76 7.06
N ILE A 513 -33.62 -10.48 5.95
CA ILE A 513 -34.65 -10.45 4.90
C ILE A 513 -35.98 -11.04 5.42
N ILE A 514 -35.93 -12.17 6.13
CA ILE A 514 -37.11 -12.78 6.73
C ILE A 514 -37.77 -11.81 7.71
N ASP A 515 -36.97 -11.19 8.58
CA ASP A 515 -37.45 -10.26 9.61
C ASP A 515 -38.13 -9.02 9.01
N ASP A 516 -37.50 -8.42 8.00
CA ASP A 516 -38.06 -7.26 7.28
C ASP A 516 -39.41 -7.61 6.62
N LEU A 517 -39.51 -8.79 6.01
CA LEU A 517 -40.73 -9.23 5.33
C LEU A 517 -41.84 -9.63 6.31
N VAL A 518 -41.51 -10.29 7.41
CA VAL A 518 -42.46 -10.62 8.50
C VAL A 518 -42.97 -9.35 9.17
N ALA A 519 -42.12 -8.35 9.40
CA ALA A 519 -42.54 -7.05 9.93
C ALA A 519 -43.53 -6.35 8.99
N THR A 520 -43.29 -6.43 7.68
CA THR A 520 -44.20 -5.88 6.67
C THR A 520 -45.52 -6.66 6.63
N ALA A 521 -45.48 -8.00 6.71
CA ALA A 521 -46.67 -8.84 6.79
C ALA A 521 -47.52 -8.53 8.04
N ARG A 522 -46.89 -8.36 9.22
CA ARG A 522 -47.58 -7.94 10.46
C ARG A 522 -48.30 -6.61 10.28
N THR A 523 -47.63 -5.66 9.64
CA THR A 523 -48.21 -4.33 9.37
C THR A 523 -49.44 -4.44 8.47
N GLU A 524 -49.39 -5.23 7.40
CA GLU A 524 -50.52 -5.40 6.48
C GLU A 524 -51.70 -6.18 7.10
N VAL A 525 -51.42 -7.24 7.86
CA VAL A 525 -52.44 -7.96 8.64
C VAL A 525 -53.09 -7.04 9.68
N GLY A 526 -52.30 -6.18 10.33
CA GLY A 526 -52.78 -5.21 11.31
C GLY A 526 -53.72 -4.14 10.73
N LYS A 527 -53.53 -3.75 9.46
CA LYS A 527 -54.41 -2.82 8.74
C LYS A 527 -55.77 -3.45 8.42
N SER A 528 -55.84 -4.76 8.21
CA SER A 528 -57.06 -5.43 7.76
C SER A 528 -57.91 -5.95 8.94
N ARG A 529 -59.00 -5.23 9.26
CA ARG A 529 -59.86 -5.52 10.41
C ARG A 529 -60.78 -6.74 10.24
N TYR A 530 -61.19 -7.04 9.00
CA TYR A 530 -62.25 -8.03 8.72
C TYR A 530 -61.82 -9.22 7.83
N TRP A 531 -60.68 -9.11 7.14
CA TRP A 531 -60.13 -10.20 6.33
C TRP A 531 -58.62 -10.24 6.52
N LYS A 532 -58.11 -11.30 7.14
CA LYS A 532 -56.68 -11.57 7.28
C LYS A 532 -56.29 -12.66 6.28
N SER A 533 -55.17 -12.48 5.60
CA SER A 533 -54.61 -13.52 4.73
C SER A 533 -54.05 -14.65 5.60
N ASN A 534 -54.54 -15.88 5.40
CA ASN A 534 -54.06 -17.06 6.14
C ASN A 534 -52.57 -17.29 5.87
N GLU A 535 -52.11 -17.12 4.62
CA GLU A 535 -50.70 -17.31 4.26
C GLU A 535 -49.76 -16.37 5.03
N LEU A 536 -50.17 -15.13 5.26
CA LEU A 536 -49.37 -14.15 6.01
C LEU A 536 -49.39 -14.44 7.51
N MET A 537 -50.53 -14.88 8.05
CA MET A 537 -50.64 -15.30 9.45
C MET A 537 -49.75 -16.53 9.72
N ASP A 538 -49.82 -17.54 8.86
CA ASP A 538 -49.03 -18.76 8.96
C ASP A 538 -47.53 -18.46 8.92
N LEU A 539 -47.09 -17.55 8.05
CA LEU A 539 -45.69 -17.10 7.98
C LEU A 539 -45.23 -16.40 9.28
N ILE A 540 -46.09 -15.54 9.86
CA ILE A 540 -45.79 -14.85 11.12
C ILE A 540 -45.63 -15.87 12.26
N GLU A 541 -46.56 -16.82 12.38
CA GLU A 541 -46.53 -17.87 13.39
C GLU A 541 -45.34 -18.84 13.20
N LEU A 542 -44.96 -19.15 11.96
CA LEU A 542 -43.76 -19.94 11.65
C LEU A 542 -42.48 -19.21 12.08
N SER A 543 -42.39 -17.91 11.80
CA SER A 543 -41.24 -17.09 12.20
C SER A 543 -41.10 -17.01 13.73
N GLU A 544 -42.20 -16.83 14.46
CA GLU A 544 -42.22 -16.80 15.93
C GLU A 544 -41.79 -18.14 16.54
N ARG A 545 -42.28 -19.25 15.98
CA ARG A 545 -41.87 -20.59 16.39
C ARG A 545 -40.38 -20.84 16.15
N ALA A 546 -39.87 -20.50 14.96
CA ALA A 546 -38.46 -20.68 14.62
C ALA A 546 -37.53 -19.90 15.58
N ARG A 547 -37.92 -18.68 15.98
CA ARG A 547 -37.17 -17.86 16.96
C ARG A 547 -37.22 -18.37 18.41
N SER A 548 -38.19 -19.21 18.74
CA SER A 548 -38.32 -19.80 20.08
C SER A 548 -37.52 -21.09 20.27
N VAL A 549 -37.08 -21.70 19.16
CA VAL A 549 -36.39 -23.00 19.11
C VAL A 549 -34.87 -22.84 18.87
N GLY A 550 -34.45 -21.77 18.19
CA GLY A 550 -33.04 -21.34 18.11
C GLY A 550 -32.68 -20.43 19.25
#